data_AF-A0A0C2C225-F1
#
_entry.id   AF-A0A0C2C225-F1
#
_cell.length_a   1.000
_cell.length_b   1.000
_cell.length_c   1.000
_cell.angle_alpha   90.00
_cell.angle_beta   90.00
_cell.angle_gamma   90.00
#
_symmetry.space_group_name_H-M   'P 1'
#
loop_
_entity.id
_entity.type
_entity.pdbx_description
1 polymer ?
#
loop_
_entity_poly.entity_id
_entity_poly.type
_entity_poly.pdbx_seq_one_letter_code
_entity_poly.pdbx_strand_id
1 'polypeptide(L)'
;DSWKRLTADDDELEPTYTYIVIQKRHLTRFYQPSKDEQGKETYVNISSGTVVDNVVVSPKLFDFYLASQFGAIGTTRPAHYTVVFDEWMLNADQIYEMCYKLCFLYARCRIPVSLPCPVYYAHIVCEKAKE
;
A
#
# COMPACT_ATOMS: atom_id res chain seq x y z
N ASP A 1 21.12 -3.07 17.29
CA ASP A 1 22.09 -1.99 17.62
C ASP A 1 21.87 -0.65 16.93
N SER A 2 21.03 -0.54 15.89
CA SER A 2 20.71 0.75 15.27
C SER A 2 19.76 1.63 16.11
N TRP A 3 18.76 1.05 16.77
CA TRP A 3 17.81 1.80 17.59
C TRP A 3 18.43 2.37 18.87
N LYS A 4 19.33 1.61 19.52
CA LYS A 4 20.13 2.08 20.67
C LYS A 4 20.97 3.33 20.39
N ARG A 5 21.35 3.56 19.12
CA ARG A 5 22.07 4.79 18.71
C ARG A 5 21.14 6.00 18.55
N LEU A 6 19.85 5.77 18.35
CA LEU A 6 18.83 6.80 18.17
C LEU A 6 18.22 7.23 19.52
N THR A 7 18.16 6.31 20.48
CA THR A 7 17.68 6.53 21.86
C THR A 7 18.83 6.72 22.85
N ALA A 8 20.01 7.17 22.39
CA ALA A 8 21.24 7.18 23.17
C ALA A 8 21.18 8.00 24.49
N ASP A 9 20.17 8.86 24.64
CA ASP A 9 19.93 9.67 25.84
C ASP A 9 18.90 9.06 26.81
N ASP A 10 18.20 7.98 26.43
CA ASP A 10 17.13 7.36 27.22
C ASP A 10 17.14 5.82 27.07
N ASP A 11 17.87 5.15 27.97
CA ASP A 11 18.06 3.69 27.99
C ASP A 11 16.76 2.91 28.28
N GLU A 12 15.70 3.57 28.73
CA GLU A 12 14.38 2.96 29.02
C GLU A 12 13.37 3.06 27.85
N LEU A 13 13.72 3.76 26.77
CA LEU A 13 12.77 4.05 25.69
C LEU A 13 12.67 2.88 24.71
N GLU A 14 11.71 1.99 24.94
CA GLU A 14 11.35 0.92 24.01
C GLU A 14 10.42 1.49 22.90
N PRO A 15 10.87 1.61 21.64
CA PRO A 15 10.05 2.14 20.59
C PRO A 15 8.95 1.16 20.21
N THR A 16 7.72 1.64 20.15
CA THR A 16 6.60 0.86 19.63
C THR A 16 6.62 0.82 18.11
N TYR A 17 6.15 -0.27 17.51
CA TYR A 17 6.18 -0.46 16.06
C TYR A 17 4.92 -1.13 15.49
N THR A 18 4.67 -0.81 14.23
CA THR A 18 3.64 -1.45 13.40
C THR A 18 4.33 -2.10 12.20
N TYR A 19 4.06 -3.38 11.97
CA TYR A 19 4.65 -4.16 10.88
C TYR A 19 3.60 -4.50 9.83
N ILE A 20 3.79 -3.96 8.62
CA ILE A 20 2.89 -4.13 7.48
C ILE A 20 3.64 -4.78 6.33
N VAL A 21 3.16 -5.94 5.88
CA VAL A 21 3.66 -6.62 4.69
C VAL A 21 2.91 -6.11 3.48
N ILE A 22 3.63 -5.80 2.40
CA ILE A 22 3.05 -5.23 1.18
C ILE A 22 3.40 -6.10 -0.01
N GLN A 23 2.38 -6.68 -0.65
CA GLN A 23 2.53 -7.55 -1.81
C GLN A 23 1.92 -6.91 -3.05
N LYS A 24 2.76 -6.56 -4.03
CA LYS A 24 2.30 -6.04 -5.33
C LYS A 24 1.99 -7.14 -6.35
N ARG A 25 2.74 -8.23 -6.28
CA ARG A 25 2.72 -9.32 -7.27
C ARG A 25 1.78 -10.42 -6.77
N HIS A 26 0.50 -10.28 -7.13
CA HIS A 26 -0.55 -11.28 -6.89
C HIS A 26 -1.52 -11.33 -8.08
N LEU A 27 -2.44 -12.30 -8.08
CA LEU A 27 -3.39 -12.54 -9.17
C LEU A 27 -4.70 -11.76 -9.03
N THR A 28 -5.05 -11.30 -7.82
CA THR A 28 -6.28 -10.52 -7.56
C THR A 28 -6.37 -9.23 -8.41
N ARG A 29 -7.51 -9.01 -9.06
CA ARG A 29 -7.84 -7.81 -9.84
C ARG A 29 -9.22 -7.31 -9.46
N PHE A 30 -9.41 -6.00 -9.53
CA PHE A 30 -10.71 -5.36 -9.30
C PHE A 30 -11.09 -4.53 -10.53
N TYR A 31 -12.39 -4.52 -10.80
CA TYR A 31 -12.97 -3.85 -11.94
C TYR A 31 -14.19 -3.06 -11.46
N GLN A 32 -14.37 -1.87 -12.00
CA GLN A 32 -15.56 -1.07 -11.78
C GLN A 32 -16.50 -1.27 -12.98
N PRO A 33 -17.78 -1.67 -12.75
CA PRO A 33 -18.77 -1.72 -13.81
C PRO A 33 -18.94 -0.35 -14.48
N SER A 34 -19.04 -0.35 -15.80
CA SER A 34 -19.23 0.85 -16.62
C SER A 34 -20.11 0.51 -17.83
N LYS A 35 -20.45 1.52 -18.63
CA LYS A 35 -21.17 1.34 -19.90
C LYS A 35 -20.40 2.01 -21.03
N ASP A 36 -20.42 1.40 -22.21
CA ASP A 36 -19.89 2.03 -23.42
C ASP A 36 -20.87 3.09 -23.97
N GLU A 37 -20.45 3.78 -25.04
CA GLU A 37 -21.27 4.80 -25.72
C GLU A 37 -22.58 4.23 -26.30
N GLN A 38 -22.66 2.91 -26.49
CA GLN A 38 -23.82 2.19 -27.02
C GLN A 38 -24.68 1.59 -25.89
N GLY A 39 -24.33 1.83 -24.63
CA GLY A 39 -25.03 1.35 -23.44
C GLY A 39 -24.74 -0.09 -23.05
N LYS A 40 -23.79 -0.78 -23.71
CA LYS A 40 -23.36 -2.13 -23.36
C LYS A 40 -22.50 -2.12 -22.10
N GLU A 41 -22.70 -3.12 -21.25
CA GLU A 41 -21.90 -3.28 -20.03
C GLU A 41 -20.43 -3.54 -20.37
N THR A 42 -19.57 -2.76 -19.74
CA THR A 42 -18.11 -2.85 -19.84
C THR A 42 -17.48 -2.69 -18.46
N TYR A 43 -16.17 -2.81 -18.40
CA TYR A 43 -15.40 -2.75 -17.15
C TYR A 43 -14.25 -1.78 -17.31
N VAL A 44 -14.06 -0.94 -16.29
CA VAL A 44 -12.94 0.00 -16.22
C VAL A 44 -12.10 -0.27 -14.98
N ASN A 45 -10.89 0.27 -14.96
CA ASN A 45 -10.06 0.22 -13.77
C ASN A 45 -10.73 0.96 -12.61
N ILE A 46 -10.54 0.44 -11.41
CA ILE A 46 -10.93 1.13 -10.18
C ILE A 46 -10.18 2.45 -10.02
N SER A 47 -10.83 3.43 -9.39
CA SER A 47 -10.26 4.74 -9.10
C SER A 47 -9.06 4.65 -8.15
N SER A 48 -8.14 5.60 -8.26
CA SER A 48 -7.09 5.78 -7.25
C SER A 48 -7.71 6.03 -5.88
N GLY A 49 -7.14 5.41 -4.85
CA GLY A 49 -7.63 5.49 -3.47
C GLY A 49 -8.67 4.44 -3.11
N THR A 50 -9.07 3.56 -4.04
CA THR A 50 -10.01 2.47 -3.74
C THR A 50 -9.38 1.49 -2.75
N VAL A 51 -10.05 1.29 -1.62
CA VAL A 51 -9.73 0.29 -0.60
C VAL A 51 -10.74 -0.85 -0.68
N VAL A 52 -10.27 -2.09 -0.58
CA VAL A 52 -11.09 -3.29 -0.46
C VAL A 52 -10.62 -4.08 0.76
N ASP A 53 -11.41 -4.04 1.81
CA ASP A 53 -11.16 -4.60 3.14
C ASP A 53 -12.21 -5.66 3.55
N ASN A 54 -13.15 -5.97 2.67
CA ASN A 54 -14.29 -6.82 2.95
C ASN A 54 -14.42 -7.94 1.90
N VAL A 55 -15.01 -9.07 2.29
CA VAL A 55 -15.38 -10.25 1.45
C VAL A 55 -14.21 -11.04 0.86
N VAL A 56 -13.24 -10.38 0.24
CA VAL A 56 -12.13 -11.01 -0.51
C VAL A 56 -10.81 -11.04 0.25
N VAL A 57 -10.81 -10.56 1.49
CA VAL A 57 -9.66 -10.50 2.39
C VAL A 57 -9.67 -11.68 3.36
N SER A 58 -8.61 -11.84 4.15
CA SER A 58 -8.52 -12.91 5.16
C SER A 58 -9.60 -12.72 6.24
N PRO A 59 -10.33 -13.77 6.62
CA PRO A 59 -11.33 -13.66 7.70
C PRO A 59 -10.70 -13.56 9.10
N LYS A 60 -9.38 -13.76 9.22
CA LYS A 60 -8.66 -13.83 10.50
C LYS A 60 -7.60 -12.75 10.68
N LEU A 61 -6.97 -12.33 9.59
CA LEU A 61 -5.89 -11.35 9.63
C LEU A 61 -6.45 -9.99 9.25
N PHE A 62 -5.78 -8.94 9.73
CA PHE A 62 -6.08 -7.62 9.23
C PHE A 62 -5.33 -7.37 7.92
N ASP A 63 -6.00 -7.63 6.80
CA ASP A 63 -5.49 -7.38 5.46
C ASP A 63 -6.48 -6.62 4.58
N PHE A 64 -5.95 -5.91 3.60
CA PHE A 64 -6.73 -5.09 2.69
C PHE A 64 -6.00 -4.91 1.36
N TYR A 65 -6.75 -4.58 0.32
CA TYR A 65 -6.20 -4.15 -0.96
C TYR A 65 -6.36 -2.64 -1.12
N LEU A 66 -5.29 -1.98 -1.56
CA LEU A 66 -5.31 -0.55 -1.89
C LEU A 66 -4.81 -0.33 -3.32
N ALA A 67 -5.64 0.31 -4.14
CA ALA A 67 -5.26 0.79 -5.46
C ALA A 67 -4.85 2.26 -5.39
N SER A 68 -3.59 2.52 -5.05
CA SER A 68 -3.08 3.89 -4.92
C SER A 68 -2.82 4.59 -6.25
N GLN A 69 -2.41 3.86 -7.29
CA GLN A 69 -2.03 4.45 -8.58
C GLN A 69 -3.22 4.62 -9.54
N PHE A 70 -3.05 5.49 -10.53
CA PHE A 70 -3.93 5.54 -11.70
C PHE A 70 -3.60 4.42 -12.69
N GLY A 71 -4.61 3.67 -13.13
CA GLY A 71 -4.49 2.59 -14.10
C GLY A 71 -4.41 3.10 -15.53
N ALA A 72 -3.25 3.65 -15.94
CA ALA A 72 -3.08 4.26 -17.27
C ALA A 72 -3.09 3.24 -18.42
N ILE A 73 -2.49 2.06 -18.22
CA ILE A 73 -2.37 1.01 -19.25
C ILE A 73 -2.69 -0.34 -18.63
N GLY A 74 -3.57 -1.10 -19.30
CA GLY A 74 -3.98 -2.44 -18.86
C GLY A 74 -4.80 -2.42 -17.57
N THR A 75 -4.84 -3.55 -16.87
CA THR A 75 -5.58 -3.66 -15.61
C THR A 75 -4.72 -3.26 -14.41
N THR A 76 -5.25 -2.38 -13.56
CA THR A 76 -4.61 -2.01 -12.29
C THR A 76 -4.44 -3.24 -11.41
N ARG A 77 -3.20 -3.46 -10.96
CA ARG A 77 -2.94 -4.38 -9.85
C ARG A 77 -3.03 -3.57 -8.56
N PRO A 78 -4.03 -3.75 -7.69
CA PRO A 78 -3.97 -3.17 -6.35
C PRO A 78 -2.75 -3.75 -5.60
N ALA A 79 -2.28 -3.10 -4.54
CA ALA A 79 -1.32 -3.74 -3.63
C ALA A 79 -2.09 -4.35 -2.46
N HIS A 80 -1.68 -5.55 -2.03
CA HIS A 80 -2.22 -6.24 -0.86
C HIS A 80 -1.37 -5.87 0.35
N TYR A 81 -2.02 -5.42 1.41
CA TYR A 81 -1.40 -5.00 2.66
C TYR A 81 -1.88 -5.96 3.74
N THR A 82 -0.97 -6.48 4.54
CA THR A 82 -1.29 -7.31 5.69
C THR A 82 -0.60 -6.73 6.91
N VAL A 83 -1.39 -6.29 7.89
CA VAL A 83 -0.91 -5.84 9.19
C VAL A 83 -0.64 -7.08 10.02
N VAL A 84 0.63 -7.39 10.23
CA VAL A 84 1.04 -8.59 10.99
C VAL A 84 1.12 -8.29 12.47
N PHE A 85 1.52 -7.06 12.80
CA PHE A 85 1.74 -6.62 14.18
C PHE A 85 1.50 -5.13 14.29
N ASP A 86 0.84 -4.68 15.36
CA ASP A 86 0.54 -3.28 15.60
C ASP A 86 0.49 -2.96 17.09
N GLU A 87 1.52 -2.28 17.61
CA GLU A 87 1.54 -1.78 18.99
C GLU A 87 0.88 -0.40 19.14
N TRP A 88 0.74 0.34 18.04
CA TRP A 88 0.15 1.68 18.05
C TRP A 88 -1.38 1.63 18.14
N MET A 89 -1.97 0.44 18.01
CA MET A 89 -3.43 0.22 18.01
C MET A 89 -4.16 1.17 17.06
N LEU A 90 -3.64 1.26 15.84
CA LEU A 90 -4.18 2.16 14.83
C LEU A 90 -5.55 1.67 14.35
N ASN A 91 -6.45 2.61 14.13
CA ASN A 91 -7.71 2.31 13.48
C ASN A 91 -7.48 1.94 12.00
N ALA A 92 -8.38 1.15 11.43
CA ALA A 92 -8.27 0.72 10.04
C ALA A 92 -8.17 1.90 9.07
N ASP A 93 -9.03 2.91 9.24
CA ASP A 93 -9.02 4.14 8.42
C ASP A 93 -7.70 4.91 8.52
N GLN A 94 -7.06 4.92 9.69
CA GLN A 94 -5.77 5.58 9.89
C GLN A 94 -4.67 4.86 9.11
N ILE A 95 -4.68 3.53 9.10
CA ILE A 95 -3.73 2.73 8.32
C ILE A 95 -3.97 2.93 6.82
N TYR A 96 -5.22 2.91 6.37
CA TYR A 96 -5.56 3.14 4.96
C TYR A 96 -5.08 4.51 4.48
N GLU A 97 -5.39 5.55 5.25
CA GLU A 97 -5.01 6.92 4.93
C GLU A 97 -3.49 7.10 4.96
N MET A 98 -2.80 6.55 5.97
CA MET A 98 -1.34 6.58 6.06
C MET A 98 -0.70 5.92 4.84
N CYS A 99 -1.09 4.69 4.51
CA CYS A 99 -0.56 3.96 3.37
C CYS A 99 -0.81 4.71 2.06
N TYR A 100 -1.99 5.30 1.89
CA TYR A 100 -2.33 6.08 0.70
C TYR A 100 -1.51 7.38 0.60
N LYS A 101 -1.40 8.15 1.68
CA LYS A 101 -0.61 9.40 1.73
C LYS A 101 0.87 9.14 1.41
N LEU A 102 1.45 8.06 1.92
CA LEU A 102 2.84 7.68 1.62
C LEU A 102 3.08 7.42 0.12
N CYS A 103 2.07 7.05 -0.67
CA CYS A 103 2.20 6.87 -2.12
C CYS A 103 2.34 8.19 -2.89
N PHE A 104 2.03 9.35 -2.29
CA PHE A 104 2.20 10.67 -2.92
C PHE A 104 3.58 11.28 -2.67
N LEU A 105 4.36 10.73 -1.74
CA LEU A 105 5.66 11.28 -1.35
C LEU A 105 6.82 10.87 -2.27
N TYR A 106 6.53 10.23 -3.40
CA TYR A 106 7.56 9.77 -4.31
C TYR A 106 8.11 10.92 -5.16
N ALA A 107 9.40 11.23 -5.01
CA ALA A 107 10.00 12.45 -5.54
C ALA A 107 10.14 12.46 -7.07
N ARG A 108 10.08 11.31 -7.75
CA ARG A 108 10.31 11.24 -9.21
C ARG A 108 9.06 11.49 -10.05
N CYS A 109 7.86 11.50 -9.49
CA CYS A 109 6.65 11.80 -10.24
C CYS A 109 5.61 12.56 -9.42
N ARG A 110 4.73 13.29 -10.12
CA ARG A 110 3.65 14.10 -9.52
C ARG A 110 2.32 13.35 -9.38
N ILE A 111 2.34 12.04 -9.58
CA ILE A 111 1.18 11.14 -9.51
C ILE A 111 1.44 10.08 -8.41
N PRO A 112 0.39 9.57 -7.74
CA PRO A 112 0.55 8.54 -6.74
C PRO A 112 1.09 7.26 -7.36
N VAL A 113 2.12 6.71 -6.72
CA VAL A 113 2.72 5.43 -7.12
C VAL A 113 1.95 4.23 -6.56
N SER A 114 2.25 3.03 -7.06
CA SER A 114 1.56 1.78 -6.70
C SER A 114 1.85 1.22 -5.31
N LEU A 115 2.92 1.70 -4.69
CA LEU A 115 3.47 1.22 -3.42
C LEU A 115 3.90 2.45 -2.61
N PRO A 116 3.91 2.36 -1.27
CA PRO A 116 4.36 3.48 -0.45
C PRO A 116 5.79 3.86 -0.81
N CYS A 117 6.06 5.17 -0.79
CA CYS A 117 7.37 5.74 -1.11
C CYS A 117 8.56 5.02 -0.43
N PRO A 118 8.55 4.69 0.89
CA PRO A 118 9.67 3.98 1.51
C PRO A 118 9.94 2.60 0.90
N VAL A 119 8.88 1.84 0.57
CA VAL A 119 9.01 0.52 -0.07
C VAL A 119 9.56 0.65 -1.48
N TYR A 120 9.09 1.66 -2.22
CA TYR A 120 9.55 1.92 -3.57
C TYR A 120 11.04 2.30 -3.61
N TYR A 121 11.50 3.13 -2.66
CA TYR A 121 12.90 3.47 -2.53
C TYR A 121 13.76 2.29 -2.09
N ALA A 122 13.27 1.43 -1.19
CA ALA A 122 13.97 0.20 -0.84
C ALA A 122 14.23 -0.66 -2.09
N HIS A 123 13.24 -0.82 -2.98
CA HIS A 123 13.45 -1.52 -4.25
C HIS A 123 14.54 -0.88 -5.11
N ILE A 124 14.54 0.45 -5.28
CA ILE A 124 15.54 1.17 -6.07
C ILE A 124 16.95 0.99 -5.48
N VAL A 125 17.08 1.06 -4.15
CA VAL A 125 18.38 0.88 -3.47
C VAL A 125 18.87 -0.57 -3.64
N CYS A 126 18.00 -1.55 -3.47
CA CYS A 126 18.35 -2.96 -3.68
C CYS A 126 18.69 -3.28 -5.15
N GLU A 127 18.06 -2.59 -6.11
CA GLU A 127 18.40 -2.72 -7.53
C GLU A 127 19.79 -2.13 -7.81
N LYS A 128 20.07 -0.93 -7.30
CA LYS A 128 21.39 -0.30 -7.41
C LYS A 128 22.51 -1.08 -6.73
N ALA A 129 22.23 -1.73 -5.60
CA ALA A 129 23.24 -2.53 -4.89
C ALA A 129 23.61 -3.83 -5.62
N LYS A 130 22.86 -4.23 -6.66
CA LYS A 130 23.18 -5.38 -7.52
C LYS A 130 24.08 -5.02 -8.70
N GLU A 131 24.15 -3.74 -9.05
CA GLU A 131 25.05 -3.19 -10.07
C GLU A 131 26.49 -3.18 -9.54
#